data_AF-A0A5B0ND42-F1
#
_entry.id   AF-A0A5B0ND42-F1
#
_cell.length_a   1.000
_cell.length_b   1.000
_cell.length_c   1.000
_cell.angle_alpha   90.00
_cell.angle_beta   90.00
_cell.angle_gamma   90.00
#
_symmetry.space_group_name_H-M   'P 1'
#
loop_
_entity.id
_entity.type
_entity.pdbx_description
1 polymer ?
#
loop_
_entity_poly.entity_id
_entity_poly.type
_entity_poly.pdbx_seq_one_letter_code
_entity_poly.pdbx_strand_id
1 'polypeptide(L)'
;MLIEGYTKQHDLYSFISSDETAPTDPAELKSFKTRKMKASGVLQQYMGITNYQKFKTKDTKDNPRAMWLKLEGHYQSTAISNQAKVYNDFLAFRFKGTDIESFIVDLTTHISCLNAVGLRISIPKDFELHENLFCENVLEKIPSGR
;
A
#
# COMPACT_ATOMS: atom_id res chain seq x y z
N MET A 1 8.49 -0.28 -4.91
CA MET A 1 9.07 -0.94 -3.71
C MET A 1 10.28 -0.14 -3.15
N LEU A 2 10.12 1.16 -2.88
CA LEU A 2 11.24 2.01 -2.42
C LEU A 2 11.56 1.84 -0.93
N ILE A 3 10.52 1.75 -0.08
CA ILE A 3 10.67 1.61 1.38
C ILE A 3 11.31 0.27 1.75
N GLU A 4 10.90 -0.82 1.10
CA GLU A 4 11.47 -2.16 1.36
C GLU A 4 12.96 -2.21 1.02
N GLY A 5 13.35 -1.74 -0.17
CA GLY A 5 14.76 -1.68 -0.57
C GLY A 5 15.59 -0.84 0.39
N TYR A 6 15.09 0.35 0.75
CA TYR A 6 15.75 1.24 1.69
C TYR A 6 15.92 0.60 3.07
N THR A 7 14.87 0.01 3.63
CA THR A 7 14.91 -0.62 4.95
C THR A 7 15.82 -1.85 4.98
N LYS A 8 15.91 -2.62 3.89
CA LYS A 8 16.88 -3.73 3.76
C LYS A 8 18.32 -3.23 3.73
N GLN A 9 18.62 -2.18 2.95
CA GLN A 9 19.96 -1.60 2.86
C GLN A 9 20.48 -1.03 4.18
N HIS A 10 19.57 -0.62 5.06
CA HIS A 10 19.91 0.01 6.34
C HIS A 10 19.71 -0.88 7.56
N ASP A 11 19.47 -2.18 7.38
CA ASP A 11 19.24 -3.14 8.47
C ASP A 11 18.05 -2.74 9.38
N LEU A 12 16.96 -2.30 8.74
CA LEU A 12 15.73 -1.85 9.39
C LEU A 12 14.50 -2.67 9.00
N TYR A 13 14.63 -3.56 8.01
CA TYR A 13 13.49 -4.27 7.41
C TYR A 13 12.69 -5.08 8.43
N SER A 14 13.36 -5.70 9.40
CA SER A 14 12.70 -6.49 10.45
C SER A 14 11.69 -5.68 11.25
N PHE A 15 11.91 -4.38 11.45
CA PHE A 15 10.99 -3.50 12.19
C PHE A 15 9.69 -3.20 11.46
N ILE A 16 9.56 -3.55 10.17
CA ILE A 16 8.30 -3.45 9.43
C ILE A 16 7.75 -4.82 9.04
N SER A 17 8.59 -5.85 8.91
CA SER A 17 8.15 -7.19 8.49
C SER A 17 7.73 -8.12 9.64
N SER A 18 8.28 -7.93 10.84
CA SER A 18 8.08 -8.84 11.98
C SER A 18 7.90 -8.09 13.30
N ASP A 19 7.34 -8.78 14.29
CA ASP A 19 7.28 -8.29 15.67
C ASP A 19 8.60 -8.59 16.38
N GLU A 20 9.55 -7.67 16.23
CA GLU A 20 10.86 -7.73 16.86
C GLU A 20 10.77 -7.58 18.38
N THR A 21 11.33 -8.55 19.10
CA THR A 21 11.39 -8.52 20.57
C THR A 21 12.60 -7.71 21.03
N ALA A 22 12.39 -6.83 22.00
CA ALA A 22 13.47 -6.00 22.53
C ALA A 22 14.50 -6.87 23.28
N PRO A 23 15.81 -6.73 23.01
CA PRO A 23 16.86 -7.41 23.75
C PRO A 23 16.85 -7.03 25.25
N THR A 24 17.31 -7.96 26.09
CA THR A 24 17.45 -7.73 27.54
C THR A 24 18.79 -7.09 27.91
N ASP A 25 19.83 -7.31 27.11
CA ASP A 25 21.13 -6.67 27.31
C ASP A 25 21.02 -5.13 27.14
N PRO A 26 21.54 -4.31 28.07
CA PRO A 26 21.41 -2.86 28.00
C PRO A 26 22.05 -2.21 26.76
N ALA A 27 23.18 -2.73 26.28
CA ALA A 27 23.88 -2.16 25.13
C ALA A 27 23.12 -2.49 23.82
N GLU A 28 22.66 -3.72 23.69
CA GLU A 28 21.82 -4.15 22.57
C GLU A 28 20.46 -3.45 22.57
N LEU A 29 19.85 -3.25 23.74
CA LEU A 29 18.57 -2.54 23.89
C LEU A 29 18.67 -1.09 23.42
N LYS A 30 19.79 -0.41 23.70
CA LYS A 30 20.03 0.95 23.20
C LYS A 30 20.08 0.97 21.68
N SER A 31 20.88 0.09 21.09
CA SER A 31 20.99 -0.05 19.63
C SER A 31 19.64 -0.38 18.97
N PHE A 32 18.89 -1.31 19.57
CA PHE A 32 17.54 -1.69 19.16
C PHE A 32 16.59 -0.50 19.11
N LYS A 33 16.50 0.28 20.20
CA LYS A 33 15.64 1.47 20.28
C LYS A 33 16.01 2.51 19.22
N THR A 34 17.31 2.73 18.99
CA THR A 34 17.79 3.65 17.96
C THR A 34 17.37 3.18 16.56
N ARG A 35 17.56 1.90 16.22
CA ARG A 35 17.15 1.37 14.91
C ARG A 35 15.63 1.38 14.74
N LYS A 36 14.87 1.01 15.77
CA LYS A 36 13.40 1.10 15.75
C LYS A 36 12.91 2.52 15.50
N MET A 37 13.49 3.51 16.17
CA MET A 37 13.19 4.93 15.96
C MET A 37 13.54 5.37 14.54
N LYS A 38 14.71 4.95 14.03
CA LYS A 38 15.13 5.23 12.65
C LYS A 38 14.13 4.67 11.64
N ALA A 39 13.68 3.42 11.81
CA ALA A 39 12.65 2.82 10.96
C ALA A 39 11.32 3.61 10.99
N SER A 40 10.90 4.09 12.17
CA SER A 40 9.71 4.96 12.28
C SER A 40 9.89 6.28 11.53
N GLY A 41 11.07 6.90 11.64
CA GLY A 41 11.41 8.14 10.95
C GLY A 41 11.41 7.98 9.43
N VAL A 42 11.92 6.84 8.92
CA VAL A 42 11.86 6.49 7.50
C VAL A 42 10.41 6.41 7.03
N LEU A 43 9.54 5.71 7.75
CA LEU A 43 8.11 5.65 7.39
C LEU A 43 7.49 7.05 7.36
N GLN A 44 7.71 7.85 8.40
CA GLN A 44 7.21 9.23 8.46
C GLN A 44 7.68 10.07 7.26
N GLN A 45 8.96 9.96 6.88
CA GLN A 45 9.53 10.68 5.75
C GLN A 45 8.86 10.29 4.42
N TYR A 46 8.72 8.99 4.15
CA TYR A 46 8.12 8.50 2.91
C TYR A 46 6.61 8.75 2.83
N MET A 47 5.90 8.74 3.96
CA MET A 47 4.46 9.07 3.99
C MET A 47 4.19 10.55 3.73
N GLY A 48 5.12 11.42 4.14
CA GLY A 48 4.88 12.86 4.24
C GLY A 48 3.98 13.21 5.43
N ILE A 49 4.03 14.48 5.85
CA ILE A 49 3.40 14.97 7.09
C ILE A 49 1.89 14.70 7.09
N THR A 50 1.19 15.00 5.99
CA THR A 50 -0.26 14.87 5.90
C THR A 50 -0.73 13.43 6.12
N ASN A 51 -0.14 12.47 5.40
CA ASN A 51 -0.51 11.06 5.58
C ASN A 51 -0.05 10.53 6.92
N TYR A 52 1.12 10.92 7.42
CA TYR A 52 1.58 10.51 8.74
C TYR A 52 0.57 10.91 9.83
N GLN A 53 0.09 12.15 9.83
CA GLN A 53 -0.91 12.59 10.82
C GLN A 53 -2.22 11.80 10.75
N LYS A 54 -2.66 11.37 9.56
CA LYS A 54 -3.87 10.56 9.38
C LYS A 54 -3.80 9.22 10.12
N PHE A 55 -2.62 8.61 10.19
CA PHE A 55 -2.44 7.27 10.78
C PHE A 55 -1.74 7.29 12.15
N LYS A 56 -1.23 8.45 12.57
CA LYS A 56 -0.57 8.65 13.86
C LYS A 56 -1.55 8.49 15.02
N THR A 57 -1.24 7.56 15.91
CA THR A 57 -1.89 7.38 17.22
C THR A 57 -0.82 7.21 18.28
N LYS A 58 -1.25 7.03 19.55
CA LYS A 58 -0.34 6.66 20.64
C LYS A 58 0.45 5.37 20.33
N ASP A 59 -0.18 4.44 19.61
CA ASP A 59 0.38 3.12 19.33
C ASP A 59 1.26 3.08 18.08
N THR A 60 1.05 4.00 17.12
CA THR A 60 1.77 3.98 15.83
C THR A 60 2.90 5.01 15.73
N LYS A 61 2.88 6.11 16.50
CA LYS A 61 3.78 7.26 16.30
C LYS A 61 5.29 6.92 16.30
N ASP A 62 5.70 5.97 17.13
CA ASP A 62 7.09 5.53 17.33
C ASP A 62 7.22 3.99 17.17
N ASN A 63 6.20 3.37 16.58
CA ASN A 63 6.15 1.93 16.36
C ASN A 63 6.03 1.65 14.85
N PRO A 64 7.16 1.40 14.17
CA PRO A 64 7.17 1.21 12.73
C PRO A 64 6.31 0.03 12.28
N ARG A 65 6.28 -1.08 13.05
CA ARG A 65 5.47 -2.25 12.73
C ARG A 65 3.97 -1.94 12.80
N ALA A 66 3.53 -1.31 13.88
CA ALA A 66 2.12 -0.93 14.03
C ALA A 66 1.69 0.10 12.98
N MET A 67 2.56 1.05 12.64
CA MET A 67 2.29 1.99 11.54
C MET A 67 2.19 1.24 10.20
N TRP A 68 3.12 0.34 9.90
CA TRP A 68 3.13 -0.43 8.66
C TRP A 68 1.85 -1.25 8.47
N LEU A 69 1.43 -2.00 9.50
CA LEU A 69 0.18 -2.77 9.49
C LEU A 69 -1.05 -1.88 9.26
N LYS A 70 -1.07 -0.67 9.83
CA LYS A 70 -2.16 0.29 9.62
C LYS A 70 -2.23 0.76 8.16
N LEU A 71 -1.08 0.95 7.52
CA LEU A 71 -1.00 1.33 6.12
C LEU A 71 -1.42 0.19 5.20
N GLU A 72 -0.92 -1.02 5.44
CA GLU A 72 -1.34 -2.22 4.70
C GLU A 72 -2.85 -2.42 4.83
N GLY A 73 -3.38 -2.41 6.05
CA GLY A 73 -4.81 -2.56 6.29
C GLY A 73 -5.68 -1.46 5.67
N HIS A 74 -5.14 -0.26 5.46
CA HIS A 74 -5.88 0.82 4.78
C HIS A 74 -5.82 0.70 3.25
N TYR A 75 -4.61 0.63 2.69
CA TYR A 75 -4.40 0.72 1.25
C TYR A 75 -4.58 -0.62 0.52
N GLN A 76 -4.31 -1.74 1.20
CA GLN A 76 -4.53 -3.10 0.69
C GLN A 76 -5.82 -3.72 1.25
N SER A 77 -6.73 -2.88 1.76
CA SER A 77 -8.03 -3.33 2.24
C SER A 77 -8.79 -4.07 1.13
N THR A 78 -9.33 -5.24 1.46
CA THR A 78 -10.22 -6.01 0.57
C THR A 78 -11.67 -5.55 0.65
N ALA A 79 -11.94 -4.41 1.30
CA ALA A 79 -13.28 -3.82 1.31
C ALA A 79 -13.73 -3.48 -0.11
N ILE A 80 -15.01 -3.74 -0.41
CA ILE A 80 -15.59 -3.56 -1.76
C ILE A 80 -15.36 -2.15 -2.31
N SER A 81 -15.43 -1.11 -1.46
CA SER A 81 -15.19 0.27 -1.89
C SER A 81 -13.74 0.52 -2.33
N ASN A 82 -12.76 -0.11 -1.67
CA ASN A 82 -11.35 -0.01 -2.07
C ASN A 82 -11.09 -0.83 -3.34
N GLN A 83 -11.69 -2.02 -3.44
CA GLN A 83 -11.64 -2.84 -4.65
C GLN A 83 -12.22 -2.09 -5.86
N ALA A 84 -13.38 -1.44 -5.70
CA ALA A 84 -14.00 -0.62 -6.75
C ALA A 84 -13.09 0.51 -7.20
N LYS A 85 -12.51 1.24 -6.24
CA LYS A 85 -11.56 2.31 -6.54
C LYS A 85 -10.37 1.80 -7.36
N VAL A 86 -9.69 0.76 -6.90
CA VAL A 86 -8.50 0.21 -7.59
C VAL A 86 -8.86 -0.37 -8.95
N TYR A 87 -10.04 -0.98 -9.08
CA TYR A 87 -10.54 -1.49 -10.36
C TYR A 87 -10.80 -0.35 -11.36
N ASN A 88 -11.46 0.72 -10.95
CA ASN A 88 -11.71 1.88 -11.82
C ASN A 88 -10.40 2.58 -12.21
N ASP A 89 -9.46 2.73 -11.26
CA ASP A 89 -8.12 3.26 -11.55
C ASP A 89 -7.40 2.43 -12.63
N PHE A 90 -7.57 1.10 -12.63
CA PHE A 90 -7.06 0.22 -13.69
C PHE A 90 -7.82 0.39 -15.02
N LEU A 91 -9.15 0.51 -15.01
CA LEU A 91 -9.93 0.72 -16.25
C LEU A 91 -9.66 2.08 -16.91
N ALA A 92 -9.35 3.10 -16.11
CA ALA A 92 -8.97 4.42 -16.59
C ALA A 92 -7.53 4.46 -17.14
N PHE A 93 -6.68 3.50 -16.77
CA PHE A 93 -5.30 3.41 -17.24
C PHE A 93 -5.25 3.09 -18.74
N ARG A 94 -4.60 3.97 -19.52
CA ARG A 94 -4.48 3.87 -20.98
C ARG A 94 -3.09 4.26 -21.43
N PHE A 95 -2.64 3.66 -22.53
CA PHE A 95 -1.43 4.08 -23.22
C PHE A 95 -1.62 5.50 -23.79
N LYS A 96 -0.69 6.42 -23.50
CA LYS A 96 -0.80 7.85 -23.85
C LYS A 96 0.34 8.40 -24.72
N GLY A 97 1.28 7.57 -25.17
CA GLY A 97 2.50 8.07 -25.79
C GLY A 97 3.20 7.06 -26.68
N THR A 98 4.53 7.08 -26.67
CA THR A 98 5.39 6.17 -27.46
C THR A 98 6.26 5.26 -26.59
N ASP A 99 6.34 5.52 -25.28
CA ASP A 99 7.15 4.74 -24.35
C ASP A 99 6.40 3.49 -23.87
N ILE A 100 6.61 2.40 -24.62
CA ILE A 100 6.00 1.10 -24.33
C ILE A 100 6.61 0.45 -23.08
N GLU A 101 7.87 0.71 -22.76
CA GLU A 101 8.55 0.09 -21.62
C GLU A 101 7.96 0.60 -20.32
N SER A 102 7.84 1.93 -20.19
CA SER A 102 7.18 2.54 -19.03
C SER A 102 5.72 2.12 -18.92
N PHE A 103 5.01 2.01 -20.04
CA PHE A 103 3.63 1.52 -20.04
C PHE A 103 3.50 0.08 -19.49
N ILE A 104 4.40 -0.83 -19.86
CA ILE A 104 4.40 -2.21 -19.35
C ILE A 104 4.67 -2.25 -17.84
N VAL A 105 5.61 -1.41 -17.35
CA VAL A 105 5.92 -1.30 -15.91
C VAL A 105 4.70 -0.79 -15.14
N ASP A 106 4.04 0.26 -15.63
CA ASP A 106 2.85 0.82 -15.01
C ASP A 106 1.69 -0.17 -15.05
N LEU A 107 1.46 -0.84 -16.18
CA LEU A 107 0.43 -1.88 -16.32
C LEU A 107 0.64 -3.01 -15.29
N THR A 108 1.88 -3.48 -15.15
CA THR A 108 2.25 -4.52 -14.18
C THR A 108 2.02 -4.04 -12.74
N THR A 109 2.27 -2.76 -12.48
CA THR A 109 2.01 -2.13 -11.18
C THR A 109 0.52 -2.11 -10.87
N HIS A 110 -0.32 -1.69 -11.81
CA HIS A 110 -1.77 -1.71 -11.61
C HIS A 110 -2.32 -3.13 -11.42
N ILE A 111 -1.84 -4.14 -12.16
CA ILE A 111 -2.21 -5.55 -11.94
C ILE A 111 -1.83 -6.01 -10.53
N SER A 112 -0.66 -5.61 -10.04
CA SER A 112 -0.23 -5.92 -8.68
C SER A 112 -1.15 -5.24 -7.63
N CYS A 113 -1.62 -4.03 -7.89
CA CYS A 113 -2.59 -3.34 -7.04
C CYS A 113 -3.94 -4.07 -6.98
N LEU A 114 -4.45 -4.58 -8.11
CA LEU A 114 -5.67 -5.41 -8.15
C LEU A 114 -5.52 -6.64 -7.25
N ASN A 115 -4.41 -7.36 -7.38
CA ASN A 115 -4.13 -8.54 -6.56
C ASN A 115 -4.02 -8.19 -5.07
N ALA A 116 -3.40 -7.05 -4.74
CA ALA A 116 -3.21 -6.60 -3.36
C ALA A 116 -4.53 -6.31 -2.64
N VAL A 117 -5.58 -5.91 -3.36
CA VAL A 117 -6.93 -5.72 -2.79
C VAL A 117 -7.83 -6.96 -2.93
N GLY A 118 -7.28 -8.09 -3.37
CA GLY A 118 -7.98 -9.38 -3.45
C GLY A 118 -8.74 -9.63 -4.76
N LEU A 119 -8.62 -8.76 -5.77
CA LEU A 119 -9.19 -9.01 -7.10
C LEU A 119 -8.28 -9.98 -7.86
N ARG A 120 -8.86 -11.00 -8.51
CA ARG A 120 -8.12 -12.02 -9.26
C ARG A 120 -8.53 -12.00 -10.73
N ILE A 121 -7.54 -11.94 -11.62
CA ILE A 121 -7.75 -12.09 -13.06
C ILE A 121 -7.58 -13.58 -13.40
N SER A 122 -8.68 -14.28 -13.66
CA SER A 122 -8.66 -15.71 -13.98
C SER A 122 -9.84 -16.08 -14.89
N ILE A 123 -9.82 -17.28 -15.46
CA ILE A 123 -10.98 -17.85 -16.15
C ILE A 123 -12.12 -17.99 -15.12
N PRO A 124 -13.26 -17.30 -15.28
CA PRO A 124 -14.33 -17.39 -14.31
C PRO A 124 -14.98 -18.77 -14.39
N LYS A 125 -15.16 -19.42 -13.23
CA LYS A 125 -15.91 -20.69 -13.13
C LYS A 125 -17.34 -20.46 -12.63
N ASP A 126 -17.52 -19.46 -11.75
CA ASP A 126 -18.80 -18.93 -11.29
C ASP A 126 -18.58 -17.41 -11.06
N PHE A 127 -19.13 -16.56 -11.94
CA PHE A 127 -18.83 -15.11 -11.93
C PHE A 127 -20.01 -14.30 -11.42
N GLU A 128 -19.85 -13.75 -10.23
CA GLU A 128 -20.74 -12.74 -9.66
C GLU A 128 -19.95 -11.43 -9.53
N LEU A 129 -20.34 -10.41 -10.32
CA LEU A 129 -19.77 -9.08 -10.22
C LEU A 129 -20.57 -8.29 -9.17
N HIS A 130 -19.90 -7.82 -8.13
CA HIS A 130 -20.55 -6.99 -7.12
C HIS A 130 -21.11 -5.71 -7.75
N GLU A 131 -22.36 -5.36 -7.43
CA GLU A 131 -23.09 -4.22 -8.01
C GLU A 131 -22.27 -2.92 -7.98
N ASN A 132 -21.67 -2.56 -6.85
CA ASN A 132 -20.80 -1.37 -6.75
C ASN A 132 -19.63 -1.34 -7.75
N LEU A 133 -19.05 -2.48 -8.13
CA LEU A 133 -18.00 -2.54 -9.17
C LEU A 133 -18.58 -2.21 -10.56
N PHE A 134 -19.82 -2.64 -10.80
CA PHE A 134 -20.52 -2.38 -12.05
C PHE A 134 -21.05 -0.94 -12.12
N CYS A 135 -21.66 -0.44 -11.04
CA CYS A 135 -22.30 0.86 -10.98
C CYS A 135 -21.31 2.01 -11.24
N GLU A 136 -20.12 1.98 -10.63
CA GLU A 136 -19.11 3.00 -10.90
C GLU A 136 -18.71 3.05 -12.39
N ASN A 137 -18.57 1.89 -13.04
CA ASN A 137 -18.28 1.85 -14.47
C ASN A 137 -19.43 2.39 -15.34
N VAL A 138 -20.68 2.16 -14.94
CA VAL A 138 -21.85 2.73 -15.62
C VAL A 138 -21.88 4.25 -15.45
N LEU A 139 -21.62 4.75 -14.24
CA LEU A 139 -21.59 6.18 -13.92
C LEU A 139 -20.53 6.92 -14.75
N GLU A 140 -19.33 6.35 -14.93
CA GLU A 140 -18.27 6.94 -15.79
C GLU A 140 -18.65 7.05 -17.27
N LYS A 141 -19.63 6.26 -17.74
CA LYS A 141 -20.12 6.31 -19.13
C LYS A 141 -21.24 7.32 -19.34
N ILE A 142 -21.84 7.84 -18.27
CA ILE A 142 -22.86 8.89 -18.37
C ILE A 142 -22.12 10.19 -18.68
N PRO A 143 -22.42 10.87 -19.81
CA PRO A 143 -21.80 12.16 -20.10
C PRO A 143 -22.08 13.12 -18.96
N SER A 144 -21.03 13.67 -18.33
CA SER A 144 -21.19 14.75 -17.38
C SER A 144 -21.87 15.91 -18.10
N GLY A 145 -23.12 16.20 -17.75
CA GLY A 145 -23.90 17.22 -18.42
C GLY A 145 -23.23 18.58 -18.33
N ARG A 146 -22.88 19.11 -19.51
CA ARG A 146 -22.34 20.44 -19.90
C ARG A 146 -20.83 20.53 -20.07
#